data_AF-A0A1G2QL22-F1
#
_entry.id   AF-A0A1G2QL22-F1
#
_cell.length_a   1.000
_cell.length_b   1.000
_cell.length_c   1.000
_cell.angle_alpha   90.00
_cell.angle_beta   90.00
_cell.angle_gamma   90.00
#
_symmetry.space_group_name_H-M   'P 1'
#
loop_
_entity.id
_entity.type
_entity.pdbx_description
1 polymer ?
#
loop_
_entity_poly.entity_id
_entity_poly.type
_entity_poly.pdbx_seq_one_letter_code
_entity_poly.pdbx_strand_id
1 'polypeptide(L)'
;MKIIICGSMTASKEMVQAKKELEKFGHEIILPEFTEEYAGMETLDKIHLESAKNKVEYDLIRGYFEKIKNGDAVLVANIERKGIAGYIGGNSFLEIGFAFVLNKPIYLLHNIPDLGYRDEIEAMKPIILNGDFSKIK
;
A
#
# COMPACT_ATOMS: atom_id res chain seq x y z
N MET A 1 13.68 5.85 8.17
CA MET A 1 13.10 6.04 6.83
C MET A 1 11.68 6.57 6.95
N LYS A 2 11.27 7.38 5.97
CA LYS A 2 9.89 7.75 5.71
C LYS A 2 9.25 6.73 4.77
N ILE A 3 8.35 5.89 5.27
CA ILE A 3 7.73 4.79 4.50
C ILE A 3 6.29 5.16 4.17
N ILE A 4 5.94 5.00 2.89
CA ILE A 4 4.60 5.27 2.39
C ILE A 4 3.86 3.94 2.25
N ILE A 5 2.81 3.75 3.05
CA ILE A 5 2.04 2.50 3.03
C ILE A 5 0.99 2.57 1.93
N CYS A 6 1.04 1.64 0.99
CA CYS A 6 0.11 1.51 -0.12
C CYS A 6 -0.84 0.33 0.14
N GLY A 7 -2.09 0.43 -0.31
CA GLY A 7 -3.04 -0.66 -0.11
C GLY A 7 -4.47 -0.27 -0.42
N SER A 8 -5.33 -1.27 -0.62
CA SER A 8 -6.76 -1.03 -0.72
C SER A 8 -7.32 -0.59 0.63
N MET A 9 -8.32 0.30 0.65
CA MET A 9 -9.02 0.66 1.90
C MET A 9 -9.67 -0.52 2.62
N THR A 10 -9.88 -1.66 1.95
CA THR A 10 -10.30 -2.90 2.61
C THR A 10 -9.22 -3.50 3.53
N ALA A 11 -7.96 -3.09 3.36
CA ALA A 11 -6.81 -3.48 4.17
C ALA A 11 -6.42 -2.39 5.20
N SER A 12 -7.33 -1.46 5.51
CA SER A 12 -7.06 -0.30 6.36
C SER A 12 -6.59 -0.69 7.76
N LYS A 13 -7.16 -1.75 8.34
CA LYS A 13 -6.77 -2.26 9.66
C LYS A 13 -5.33 -2.75 9.66
N GLU A 14 -4.95 -3.48 8.62
CA GLU A 14 -3.62 -4.02 8.42
C GLU A 14 -2.60 -2.91 8.11
N MET A 15 -2.99 -1.88 7.37
CA MET A 15 -2.17 -0.68 7.16
C MET A 15 -1.91 0.07 8.48
N VAL A 16 -2.93 0.24 9.33
CA VAL A 16 -2.79 0.85 10.66
C VAL A 16 -1.92 -0.01 11.58
N GLN A 17 -2.05 -1.33 11.52
CA GLN A 17 -1.20 -2.24 12.28
C GLN A 17 0.26 -2.18 11.81
N ALA A 18 0.50 -2.22 10.50
CA ALA A 18 1.83 -2.10 9.91
C ALA A 18 2.50 -0.76 10.29
N LYS A 19 1.75 0.35 10.30
CA LYS A 19 2.22 1.64 10.81
C LYS A 19 2.76 1.51 12.24
N LYS A 20 1.95 0.96 13.16
CA LYS A 20 2.33 0.80 14.56
C LYS A 20 3.58 -0.05 14.74
N GLU A 21 3.72 -1.12 13.96
CA GLU A 21 4.92 -1.97 14.03
C GLU A 21 6.15 -1.24 13.50
N LEU A 22 6.06 -0.57 12.35
CA LEU A 22 7.19 0.14 11.76
C LEU A 22 7.65 1.35 12.58
N GLU A 23 6.73 2.05 13.24
CA GLU A 23 7.06 3.16 14.14
C GLU A 23 7.94 2.68 15.31
N LYS A 24 7.81 1.43 15.78
CA LYS A 24 8.69 0.85 16.82
C LYS A 24 10.13 0.69 16.35
N PHE A 25 10.36 0.58 15.04
CA PHE A 25 11.69 0.55 14.43
C PHE A 25 12.22 1.94 14.09
N GLY A 26 11.52 3.01 14.49
CA GLY A 26 11.95 4.40 14.28
C GLY A 26 11.68 4.93 12.87
N HIS A 27 10.78 4.30 12.11
CA HIS A 27 10.35 4.80 10.81
C HIS A 27 9.22 5.83 10.95
N GLU A 28 9.23 6.85 10.09
CA GLU A 28 8.11 7.78 9.90
C GLU A 28 7.15 7.18 8.87
N ILE A 29 5.85 7.09 9.19
CA ILE A 29 4.88 6.39 8.34
C ILE A 29 3.81 7.32 7.81
N ILE A 30 3.57 7.26 6.50
CA ILE A 30 2.47 7.95 5.84
C ILE A 30 1.44 6.93 5.37
N LEU A 31 0.19 7.12 5.78
CA LEU A 31 -0.96 6.33 5.34
C LEU A 31 -1.71 7.05 4.19
N PRO A 32 -2.47 6.30 3.38
CA PRO A 32 -3.48 6.89 2.51
C PRO A 32 -4.49 7.71 3.30
N GLU A 33 -5.07 8.72 2.67
CA GLU A 33 -6.10 9.54 3.31
C GLU A 33 -7.28 8.68 3.78
N PHE A 34 -7.87 9.07 4.91
CA PHE A 34 -9.00 8.38 5.55
C PHE A 34 -8.71 6.96 6.07
N THR A 35 -7.48 6.44 5.97
CA THR A 35 -7.15 5.06 6.38
C THR A 35 -7.55 4.76 7.84
N GLU A 36 -7.28 5.67 8.77
CA GLU A 36 -7.63 5.47 10.18
C GLU A 36 -9.14 5.48 10.42
N GLU A 37 -9.89 6.33 9.70
CA GLU A 37 -11.35 6.34 9.73
C GLU A 37 -11.92 5.03 9.22
N TYR A 38 -11.42 4.55 8.07
CA TYR A 38 -11.81 3.26 7.49
C TYR A 38 -11.49 2.07 8.41
N ALA A 39 -10.35 2.11 9.10
CA ALA A 39 -9.97 1.04 10.03
C ALA A 39 -10.92 0.94 11.23
N GLY A 40 -11.53 2.06 11.64
CA GLY A 40 -12.50 2.13 12.73
C GLY A 40 -13.94 1.79 12.33
N MET A 41 -14.26 1.67 11.04
CA MET A 41 -15.60 1.30 10.58
C MET A 41 -15.86 -0.20 10.71
N GLU A 42 -17.06 -0.57 11.16
CA GLU A 42 -17.49 -1.98 11.24
C GLU A 42 -17.89 -2.55 9.87
N THR A 43 -18.46 -1.72 9.00
CA THR A 43 -18.88 -2.10 7.64
C THR A 43 -18.14 -1.30 6.58
N LEU A 44 -17.55 -2.02 5.63
CA LEU A 44 -16.83 -1.47 4.47
C LEU A 44 -17.80 -1.00 3.35
N ASP A 45 -19.10 -1.05 3.58
CA ASP A 45 -20.12 -0.67 2.58
C ASP A 45 -20.09 0.82 2.22
N LYS A 46 -19.38 1.64 3.01
CA LYS A 46 -19.13 3.07 2.75
C LYS A 46 -17.81 3.36 2.02
N ILE A 47 -17.29 2.43 1.21
CA ILE A 47 -16.18 2.71 0.27
C ILE A 47 -16.69 3.57 -0.92
N HIS A 48 -17.32 4.70 -0.64
CA HIS A 48 -17.68 5.68 -1.67
C HIS A 48 -16.45 6.45 -2.18
N LEU A 49 -15.38 6.52 -1.37
CA LEU A 49 -14.14 7.25 -1.67
C LEU A 49 -13.26 6.61 -2.76
N GLU A 50 -13.42 5.32 -3.06
CA GLU A 50 -12.67 4.67 -4.17
C GLU A 50 -13.27 4.95 -5.57
N SER A 51 -14.37 5.71 -5.65
CA SER A 51 -14.97 6.03 -6.95
C SER A 51 -14.03 6.90 -7.80
N ALA A 52 -14.07 6.71 -9.12
CA ALA A 52 -13.31 7.54 -10.05
C ALA A 52 -13.63 9.04 -9.88
N LYS A 53 -14.89 9.36 -9.55
CA LYS A 53 -15.33 10.73 -9.25
C LYS A 53 -14.51 11.34 -8.11
N ASN A 54 -14.37 10.64 -7.00
CA ASN A 54 -13.66 11.15 -5.83
C ASN A 54 -12.15 11.21 -6.08
N LYS A 55 -11.58 10.24 -6.82
CA LYS A 55 -10.18 10.29 -7.24
C LYS A 55 -9.86 11.52 -8.08
N VAL A 56 -10.79 11.94 -8.94
CA VAL A 56 -10.66 13.17 -9.76
C VAL A 56 -10.89 14.41 -8.91
N GLU A 57 -11.94 14.44 -8.08
CA GLU A 57 -12.31 15.59 -7.25
C GLU A 57 -11.21 15.99 -6.27
N TYR A 58 -10.54 15.01 -5.65
CA TYR A 58 -9.47 15.23 -4.67
C TYR A 58 -8.05 15.01 -5.24
N ASP A 59 -7.92 14.80 -6.55
CA ASP A 59 -6.66 14.46 -7.24
C ASP A 59 -5.81 13.40 -6.52
N LEU A 60 -6.48 12.35 -6.00
CA LEU A 60 -5.88 11.40 -5.05
C LEU A 60 -4.67 10.68 -5.64
N ILE A 61 -4.68 10.38 -6.94
CA ILE A 61 -3.57 9.67 -7.59
C ILE A 61 -2.32 10.55 -7.61
N ARG A 62 -2.42 11.82 -8.04
CA ARG A 62 -1.24 12.72 -8.09
C ARG A 62 -0.82 13.15 -6.69
N GLY A 63 -1.78 13.42 -5.81
CA GLY A 63 -1.50 13.74 -4.41
C GLY A 63 -0.75 12.62 -3.71
N TYR A 64 -1.16 11.36 -3.92
CA TYR A 64 -0.47 10.22 -3.34
C TYR A 64 0.87 9.92 -4.00
N PHE A 65 0.99 10.13 -5.32
CA PHE A 65 2.28 10.09 -6.02
C PHE A 65 3.30 11.05 -5.41
N GLU A 66 2.93 12.29 -5.08
CA GLU A 66 3.85 13.24 -4.43
C GLU A 66 4.27 12.75 -3.03
N LYS A 67 3.40 12.05 -2.29
CA LYS A 67 3.78 11.40 -1.02
C LYS A 67 4.80 10.28 -1.26
N ILE A 68 4.57 9.41 -2.24
CA ILE A 68 5.50 8.35 -2.67
C ILE A 68 6.85 8.96 -3.04
N LYS A 69 6.85 9.99 -3.89
CA LYS A 69 8.04 10.70 -4.35
C LYS A 69 8.89 11.28 -3.21
N ASN A 70 8.25 11.83 -2.18
CA ASN A 70 8.92 12.42 -1.02
C ASN A 70 9.20 11.41 0.12
N GLY A 71 8.77 10.16 0.00
CA GLY A 71 9.13 9.07 0.93
C GLY A 71 10.41 8.36 0.51
N ASP A 72 11.01 7.59 1.41
CA ASP A 72 12.21 6.79 1.13
C ASP A 72 11.86 5.45 0.46
N ALA A 73 10.73 4.85 0.84
CA ALA A 73 10.29 3.53 0.37
C ALA A 73 8.76 3.39 0.40
N VAL A 74 8.25 2.36 -0.26
CA VAL A 74 6.83 1.95 -0.16
C VAL A 74 6.68 0.59 0.49
N LEU A 75 5.64 0.43 1.31
CA LEU A 75 5.17 -0.87 1.80
C LEU A 75 3.75 -1.11 1.29
N VAL A 76 3.54 -2.19 0.55
CA VAL A 76 2.20 -2.60 0.10
C VAL A 76 1.59 -3.59 1.08
N ALA A 77 0.46 -3.22 1.69
CA ALA A 77 -0.34 -4.08 2.55
C ALA A 77 -1.21 -5.04 1.71
N ASN A 78 -0.57 -6.00 1.03
CA ASN A 78 -1.23 -6.95 0.15
C ASN A 78 -1.82 -8.13 0.92
N ILE A 79 -3.03 -7.98 1.47
CA ILE A 79 -3.74 -9.03 2.21
C ILE A 79 -4.54 -9.95 1.30
N GLU A 80 -5.05 -11.07 1.83
CA GLU A 80 -5.99 -11.91 1.09
C GLU A 80 -7.28 -11.15 0.78
N ARG A 81 -7.73 -11.24 -0.48
CA ARG A 81 -9.01 -10.65 -0.90
C ARG A 81 -9.59 -11.42 -2.08
N LYS A 82 -10.92 -11.59 -2.11
CA LYS A 82 -11.62 -12.33 -3.18
C LYS A 82 -11.09 -13.76 -3.37
N GLY A 83 -10.62 -14.40 -2.29
CA GLY A 83 -9.98 -15.72 -2.34
C GLY A 83 -8.58 -15.74 -2.97
N ILE A 84 -7.97 -14.57 -3.20
CA ILE A 84 -6.62 -14.45 -3.75
C ILE A 84 -5.69 -14.00 -2.63
N ALA A 85 -4.78 -14.89 -2.22
CA ALA A 85 -3.75 -14.58 -1.23
C ALA A 85 -2.80 -13.51 -1.78
N GLY A 86 -2.45 -12.53 -0.95
CA GLY A 86 -1.54 -11.47 -1.35
C GLY A 86 -2.12 -10.48 -2.37
N TYR A 87 -3.45 -10.37 -2.48
CA TYR A 87 -4.12 -9.58 -3.53
C TYR A 87 -3.61 -8.14 -3.59
N ILE A 88 -3.29 -7.70 -4.80
CA ILE A 88 -2.94 -6.31 -5.13
C ILE A 88 -4.03 -5.77 -6.05
N GLY A 89 -4.58 -4.60 -5.74
CA GLY A 89 -5.57 -3.94 -6.59
C GLY A 89 -4.92 -3.00 -7.60
N GLY A 90 -5.68 -2.56 -8.61
CA GLY A 90 -5.16 -1.67 -9.66
C GLY A 90 -4.54 -0.36 -9.12
N ASN A 91 -5.08 0.21 -8.03
CA ASN A 91 -4.50 1.41 -7.41
C ASN A 91 -3.10 1.12 -6.82
N SER A 92 -2.98 0.04 -6.04
CA SER A 92 -1.70 -0.36 -5.45
C SER A 92 -0.70 -0.83 -6.50
N PHE A 93 -1.16 -1.43 -7.59
CA PHE A 93 -0.28 -1.74 -8.73
C PHE A 93 0.32 -0.46 -9.36
N LEU A 94 -0.46 0.61 -9.52
CA LEU A 94 0.06 1.91 -9.97
C LEU A 94 1.08 2.49 -8.98
N GLU A 95 0.79 2.41 -7.68
CA GLU A 95 1.68 2.90 -6.62
C GLU A 95 3.03 2.17 -6.59
N ILE A 96 3.03 0.85 -6.82
CA ILE A 96 4.26 0.05 -7.00
C ILE A 96 5.03 0.55 -8.23
N GLY A 97 4.34 0.79 -9.35
CA GLY A 97 4.95 1.35 -10.56
C GLY A 97 5.59 2.72 -10.33
N PHE A 98 4.94 3.60 -9.57
CA PHE A 98 5.49 4.91 -9.19
C PHE A 98 6.77 4.77 -8.36
N ALA A 99 6.78 3.88 -7.37
CA ALA A 99 7.97 3.63 -6.56
C ALA A 99 9.12 3.09 -7.42
N PHE A 100 8.83 2.17 -8.35
CA PHE A 100 9.80 1.56 -9.25
C PHE A 100 10.50 2.59 -10.14
N VAL A 101 9.74 3.45 -10.84
CA VAL A 101 10.34 4.47 -11.73
C VAL A 101 11.12 5.54 -10.98
N LEU A 102 10.87 5.69 -9.68
CA LEU A 102 11.60 6.58 -8.77
C LEU A 102 12.81 5.90 -8.09
N ASN A 103 13.13 4.64 -8.45
CA ASN A 103 14.18 3.82 -7.83
C ASN A 103 14.03 3.68 -6.31
N LYS A 104 12.79 3.62 -5.81
CA LYS A 104 12.52 3.45 -4.38
C LYS A 104 12.42 1.97 -4.02
N PRO A 105 12.88 1.53 -2.84
CA PRO A 105 12.61 0.19 -2.34
C PRO A 105 11.11 -0.07 -2.25
N ILE A 106 10.71 -1.25 -2.71
CA ILE A 106 9.32 -1.72 -2.72
C ILE A 106 9.24 -2.92 -1.78
N TYR A 107 8.44 -2.82 -0.73
CA TYR A 107 8.18 -3.92 0.19
C TYR A 107 6.76 -4.45 -0.03
N LEU A 108 6.60 -5.77 -0.02
CA LEU A 108 5.29 -6.42 0.06
C LEU A 108 5.14 -7.10 1.41
N LEU A 109 4.00 -6.91 2.06
CA LEU A 109 3.70 -7.53 3.35
C LEU A 109 3.62 -9.06 3.22
N HIS A 110 3.01 -9.54 2.13
CA HIS A 110 2.84 -10.95 1.77
C HIS A 110 3.39 -11.25 0.37
N ASN A 111 3.40 -12.53 -0.01
CA ASN A 111 3.89 -12.98 -1.32
C ASN A 111 3.17 -12.31 -2.50
N ILE A 112 3.84 -12.30 -3.66
CA ILE A 112 3.27 -11.83 -4.92
C ILE A 112 2.05 -12.70 -5.27
N PRO A 113 0.88 -12.10 -5.53
CA PRO A 113 -0.33 -12.85 -5.84
C PRO A 113 -0.29 -13.40 -7.27
N ASP A 114 -1.06 -14.46 -7.51
CA ASP A 114 -1.30 -14.97 -8.86
C ASP A 114 -2.39 -14.13 -9.56
N LEU A 115 -1.96 -13.08 -10.25
CA LEU A 115 -2.81 -12.12 -10.98
C LEU A 115 -2.30 -11.97 -12.42
N GLY A 116 -3.14 -11.51 -13.34
CA GLY A 116 -2.79 -11.35 -14.76
C GLY A 116 -1.68 -10.34 -15.08
N TYR A 117 -1.14 -9.64 -14.07
CA TYR A 117 -0.01 -8.71 -14.16
C TYR A 117 1.10 -9.08 -13.15
N ARG A 118 1.19 -10.36 -12.81
CA ARG A 118 2.19 -10.88 -11.88
C ARG A 118 3.62 -10.66 -12.40
N ASP A 119 3.84 -10.88 -13.69
CA ASP A 119 5.15 -10.73 -14.33
C ASP A 119 5.70 -9.31 -14.15
N GLU A 120 4.84 -8.29 -14.25
CA GLU A 120 5.23 -6.90 -13.99
C GLU A 120 5.62 -6.68 -12.53
N ILE A 121 4.89 -7.27 -11.57
CA ILE A 121 5.24 -7.17 -10.14
C ILE A 121 6.60 -7.84 -9.88
N GLU A 122 6.84 -9.02 -10.45
CA GLU A 122 8.13 -9.72 -10.33
C GLU A 122 9.27 -8.92 -10.96
N ALA A 123 9.05 -8.31 -12.13
CA ALA A 123 10.03 -7.48 -12.82
C ALA A 123 10.43 -6.23 -12.02
N MET A 124 9.52 -5.70 -11.19
CA MET A 124 9.80 -4.58 -10.27
C MET A 124 10.57 -5.02 -9.00
N LYS A 125 10.84 -6.32 -8.84
CA LYS A 125 11.71 -6.92 -7.81
C LYS A 125 11.43 -6.43 -6.38
N PRO A 126 10.19 -6.55 -5.88
CA PRO A 126 9.88 -6.18 -4.51
C PRO A 126 10.58 -7.09 -3.49
N ILE A 127 10.80 -6.56 -2.29
CA ILE A 127 11.28 -7.29 -1.13
C ILE A 127 10.07 -7.82 -0.37
N ILE A 128 9.97 -9.14 -0.24
CA ILE A 128 8.84 -9.79 0.46
C ILE A 128 9.15 -9.93 1.95
N LEU A 129 8.31 -9.31 2.79
CA LEU A 129 8.49 -9.29 4.23
C LEU A 129 8.01 -10.57 4.91
N ASN A 130 6.89 -11.14 4.44
CA ASN A 130 6.16 -12.21 5.15
C ASN A 130 5.85 -11.81 6.61
N GLY A 131 5.39 -10.57 6.81
CA GLY A 131 5.09 -10.00 8.13
C GLY A 131 6.29 -9.63 9.01
N ASP A 132 7.52 -9.88 8.56
CA ASP A 132 8.73 -9.53 9.31
C ASP A 132 9.22 -8.11 8.98
N PHE A 133 8.80 -7.14 9.79
CA PHE A 133 9.17 -5.74 9.65
C PHE A 133 10.64 -5.45 9.95
N SER A 134 11.38 -6.35 10.62
CA SER A 134 12.81 -6.16 10.90
C SER A 134 13.69 -6.18 9.65
N LYS A 135 13.15 -6.65 8.52
CA LYS A 135 13.81 -6.66 7.21
C LYS A 135 13.88 -5.26 6.57
N ILE A 136 13.15 -4.29 7.10
CA ILE A 136 13.20 -2.90 6.69
C ILE A 136 14.29 -2.22 7.52
N LYS A 137 15.37 -1.80 6.87
CA LYS A 137 16.52 -1.13 7.51
C LYS A 137 16.50 0.37 7.25
#